data_AF-A0A482D3S6-F1
#
_entry.id   AF-A0A482D3S6-F1
#
_cell.length_a   1.000
_cell.length_b   1.000
_cell.length_c   1.000
_cell.angle_alpha   90.00
_cell.angle_beta   90.00
_cell.angle_gamma   90.00
#
_symmetry.space_group_name_H-M   'P 1'
#
loop_
_entity.id
_entity.type
_entity.pdbx_description
1 polymer ?
#
loop_
_entity_poly.entity_id
_entity_poly.type
_entity_poly.pdbx_seq_one_letter_code
_entity_poly.pdbx_strand_id
1 'polypeptide(L)'
;MRLIGFDSKLIKREKRNFKALLGVSVLVNNYDQFCQKYDELIDKTLSSLSIPKSRRVYKSSDLTEITHRVGVDVVTLVANGLLKYIDFVDVYYTYFQPEYPDSIIDKSKIKEVKDISCYYMQEIERLSPVKFIDLISGYYPTICCHAYLKNKSFTLQEHYYLDHCSGIQPSIAIKNVLSKPNVKFVFRGDQINPVISSADIICRYIDDFAFKNGLSLNRHLPKRLNFESNKSQTTFIGPSWLFDIKPSHKEHLNVSHKCLHPIFYFITAPISESIFGKKARDTLEKSSIFSSALEKASHLNGSVKFFESNDQLYTTKEDFVVVHDEYSQKVADNLVRMGSQASIIDYNYFKK
;
A
#
# COMPACT_ATOMS: atom_id res chain seq x y z
N MET A 1 -12.90 3.56 -16.64
CA MET A 1 -12.34 2.29 -16.10
C MET A 1 -12.82 2.10 -14.66
N ARG A 2 -13.24 0.90 -14.29
CA ARG A 2 -13.57 0.54 -12.90
C ARG A 2 -12.31 0.02 -12.21
N LEU A 3 -11.93 0.64 -11.09
CA LEU A 3 -10.65 0.40 -10.42
C LEU A 3 -10.86 0.13 -8.93
N ILE A 4 -10.13 -0.83 -8.39
CA ILE A 4 -10.04 -1.11 -6.96
C ILE A 4 -8.60 -0.89 -6.50
N GLY A 5 -8.39 0.05 -5.59
CA GLY A 5 -7.10 0.28 -4.94
C GLY A 5 -7.04 -0.41 -3.58
N PHE A 6 -5.91 -1.02 -3.23
CA PHE A 6 -5.67 -1.69 -1.95
C PHE A 6 -4.47 -1.10 -1.25
N ASP A 7 -4.64 -0.81 0.04
CA ASP A 7 -3.52 -0.50 0.92
C ASP A 7 -3.77 -1.06 2.34
N SER A 8 -2.74 -1.08 3.17
CA SER A 8 -2.81 -1.58 4.53
C SER A 8 -1.78 -0.97 5.47
N LYS A 9 -2.08 -1.10 6.76
CA LYS A 9 -1.23 -0.66 7.86
C LYS A 9 -1.11 -1.74 8.93
N LEU A 10 0.11 -1.91 9.42
CA LEU A 10 0.39 -2.64 10.66
C LEU A 10 0.12 -1.73 11.86
N ILE A 11 -0.89 -2.09 12.65
CA ILE A 11 -1.22 -1.42 13.91
C ILE A 11 -0.39 -2.05 15.02
N LYS A 12 0.44 -1.23 15.67
CA LYS A 12 1.20 -1.60 16.88
C LYS A 12 0.72 -0.74 18.05
N ARG A 13 0.43 -1.36 19.19
CA ARG A 13 0.12 -0.65 20.44
C ARG A 13 1.10 -1.09 21.53
N GLU A 14 2.12 -0.27 21.77
CA GLU A 14 3.29 -0.58 22.62
C GLU A 14 2.94 -1.01 24.03
N LYS A 15 1.93 -0.38 24.65
CA LYS A 15 1.51 -0.71 26.02
C LYS A 15 1.04 -2.16 26.21
N ARG A 16 0.81 -2.93 25.14
CA ARG A 16 0.10 -4.23 25.20
C ARG A 16 0.63 -5.33 24.27
N ASN A 17 1.82 -5.16 23.65
CA ASN A 17 2.36 -6.11 22.66
C ASN A 17 1.35 -6.53 21.56
N PHE A 18 0.41 -5.64 21.25
CA PHE A 18 -0.66 -5.92 20.31
C PHE A 18 -0.21 -5.61 18.89
N LYS A 19 -0.41 -6.57 18.00
CA LYS A 19 -0.26 -6.38 16.56
C LYS A 19 -1.51 -6.81 15.82
N ALA A 20 -1.97 -5.93 14.95
CA ALA A 20 -3.06 -6.23 14.02
C ALA A 20 -2.76 -5.61 12.67
N LEU A 21 -3.37 -6.18 11.63
CA LEU A 21 -3.32 -5.61 10.29
C LEU A 21 -4.68 -5.00 9.99
N LEU A 22 -4.65 -3.76 9.51
CA LEU A 22 -5.81 -3.06 8.97
C LEU A 22 -5.55 -2.88 7.48
N GLY A 23 -6.47 -3.35 6.65
CA GLY A 23 -6.43 -3.14 5.21
C GLY A 23 -7.69 -2.42 4.76
N VAL A 24 -7.59 -1.65 3.70
CA VAL A 24 -8.72 -1.00 3.06
C VAL A 24 -8.63 -1.25 1.56
N SER A 25 -9.77 -1.51 0.94
CA SER A 25 -9.90 -1.37 -0.50
C SER A 25 -10.98 -0.39 -0.89
N VAL A 26 -10.66 0.45 -1.88
CA VAL A 26 -11.52 1.51 -2.42
C VAL A 26 -11.89 1.14 -3.84
N LEU A 27 -13.19 0.98 -4.11
CA LEU A 27 -13.74 0.78 -5.45
C LEU A 27 -14.21 2.13 -6.01
N VAL A 28 -13.81 2.41 -7.24
CA VAL A 28 -14.32 3.51 -8.06
C VAL A 28 -14.80 2.99 -9.43
N ASN A 29 -15.99 3.39 -9.86
CA ASN A 29 -16.59 2.98 -11.14
C ASN A 29 -16.04 3.80 -12.30
N ASN A 30 -15.69 5.06 -12.06
CA ASN A 30 -15.10 5.97 -13.04
C ASN A 30 -13.78 6.55 -12.52
N TYR A 31 -12.68 5.87 -12.83
CA TYR A 31 -11.33 6.27 -12.42
C TYR A 31 -10.99 7.72 -12.79
N ASP A 32 -11.25 8.16 -14.03
CA ASP A 32 -10.83 9.49 -14.49
C ASP A 32 -11.60 10.60 -13.76
N GLN A 33 -12.92 10.42 -13.60
CA GLN A 33 -13.75 11.34 -12.83
C GLN A 33 -13.33 11.36 -11.35
N PHE A 34 -13.03 10.20 -10.77
CA PHE A 34 -12.54 10.11 -9.41
C PHE A 34 -11.21 10.86 -9.24
N CYS A 35 -10.26 10.69 -10.16
CA CYS A 35 -8.98 11.39 -10.15
C CYS A 35 -9.12 12.91 -10.22
N GLN A 36 -10.11 13.42 -10.96
CA GLN A 36 -10.44 14.85 -10.97
C GLN A 36 -10.99 15.30 -9.62
N LYS A 37 -11.96 14.57 -9.06
CA LYS A 37 -12.59 14.92 -7.77
C LYS A 37 -11.64 14.80 -6.58
N TYR A 38 -10.75 13.82 -6.60
CA TYR A 38 -9.65 13.71 -5.64
C TYR A 38 -8.77 14.96 -5.71
N ASP A 39 -8.37 15.38 -6.90
CA ASP A 39 -7.47 16.50 -7.11
C ASP A 39 -8.07 17.84 -6.65
N GLU A 40 -9.33 18.09 -7.02
CA GLU A 40 -10.12 19.23 -6.58
C GLU A 40 -10.26 19.26 -5.05
N LEU A 41 -10.49 18.10 -4.42
CA LEU A 41 -10.66 18.00 -2.98
C LEU A 41 -9.36 18.32 -2.24
N ILE A 42 -8.22 17.76 -2.69
CA ILE A 42 -6.91 18.05 -2.11
C ILE A 42 -6.60 19.53 -2.24
N ASP A 43 -6.74 20.10 -3.45
CA ASP A 43 -6.46 21.51 -3.70
C ASP A 43 -7.33 22.43 -2.83
N LYS A 44 -8.63 22.18 -2.78
CA LYS A 44 -9.56 22.92 -1.92
C LYS A 44 -9.17 22.84 -0.44
N THR A 45 -8.82 21.64 0.04
CA THR A 45 -8.49 21.42 1.46
C THR A 45 -7.20 22.15 1.82
N LEU A 46 -6.14 21.99 1.02
CA LEU A 46 -4.85 22.65 1.27
C LEU A 46 -4.94 24.17 1.12
N SER A 47 -5.62 24.66 0.09
CA SER A 47 -5.82 26.10 -0.13
C SER A 47 -6.61 26.76 1.01
N SER A 48 -7.61 26.07 1.59
CA SER A 48 -8.35 26.58 2.75
C SER A 48 -7.49 26.73 4.02
N LEU A 49 -6.32 26.09 4.04
CA LEU A 49 -5.34 26.13 5.13
C LEU A 49 -4.10 26.95 4.75
N SER A 50 -4.12 27.66 3.61
CA SER A 50 -2.99 28.41 3.06
C SER A 50 -1.73 27.56 2.86
N ILE A 51 -1.91 26.27 2.52
CA ILE A 51 -0.82 25.35 2.23
C ILE A 51 -0.68 25.21 0.72
N PRO A 52 0.51 25.49 0.14
CA PRO A 52 0.72 25.27 -1.28
C PRO A 52 0.70 23.78 -1.59
N LYS A 53 -0.03 23.41 -2.63
CA LYS A 53 -0.01 22.05 -3.19
C LYS A 53 1.31 21.81 -3.91
N SER A 54 2.06 20.80 -3.46
CA SER A 54 3.38 20.43 -3.98
C SER A 54 3.34 19.26 -4.97
N ARG A 55 2.27 18.45 -4.93
CA ARG A 55 2.04 17.32 -5.85
C ARG A 55 0.56 17.00 -5.95
N ARG A 56 0.20 16.16 -6.92
CA ARG A 56 -1.18 15.73 -7.15
C ARG A 56 -1.71 14.79 -6.08
N VAL A 57 -0.90 13.83 -5.65
CA VAL A 57 -1.32 12.72 -4.77
C VAL A 57 -0.58 12.78 -3.43
N TYR A 58 -1.33 12.71 -2.34
CA TYR A 58 -0.81 12.75 -0.97
C TYR A 58 -1.10 11.43 -0.27
N LYS A 59 -0.11 10.88 0.42
CA LYS A 59 -0.30 9.77 1.36
C LYS A 59 -0.72 10.30 2.72
N SER A 60 -1.30 9.43 3.54
CA SER A 60 -1.78 9.72 4.88
C SER A 60 -0.73 10.34 5.79
N SER A 61 0.54 9.93 5.64
CA SER A 61 1.66 10.48 6.41
C SER A 61 2.00 11.93 6.04
N ASP A 62 1.87 12.34 4.77
CA ASP A 62 2.06 13.75 4.41
C ASP A 62 0.97 14.63 5.01
N LEU A 63 -0.28 14.17 4.94
CA LEU A 63 -1.43 14.87 5.52
C LEU A 63 -1.35 14.94 7.06
N THR A 64 -0.74 13.93 7.68
CA THR A 64 -0.44 13.91 9.12
C THR A 64 0.62 14.96 9.46
N GLU A 65 1.70 15.07 8.69
CA GLU A 65 2.72 16.10 8.89
C GLU A 65 2.12 17.51 8.78
N ILE A 66 1.29 17.73 7.77
CA ILE A 66 0.52 18.95 7.60
C ILE A 66 -0.38 19.22 8.81
N THR A 67 -1.11 18.21 9.29
CA THR A 67 -1.97 18.30 10.48
C THR A 67 -1.19 18.80 11.69
N HIS A 68 0.02 18.27 11.93
CA HIS A 68 0.88 18.72 13.03
C HIS A 68 1.32 20.17 12.88
N ARG A 69 1.57 20.63 11.66
CA ARG A 69 1.99 22.01 11.38
C ARG A 69 0.88 23.03 11.58
N VAL A 70 -0.36 22.70 11.21
CA VAL A 70 -1.49 23.67 11.23
C VAL A 70 -2.51 23.45 12.35
N GLY A 71 -2.41 22.34 13.10
CA GLY A 71 -3.31 22.02 14.21
C GLY A 71 -4.72 21.57 13.80
N VAL A 72 -4.96 21.34 12.51
CA VAL A 72 -6.24 20.87 11.95
C VAL A 72 -6.10 19.43 11.46
N ASP A 73 -7.06 18.56 11.80
CA ASP A 73 -7.05 17.14 11.40
C ASP A 73 -7.34 16.96 9.89
N VAL A 74 -6.30 17.21 9.08
CA VAL A 74 -6.40 17.20 7.61
C VAL A 74 -6.71 15.80 7.08
N VAL A 75 -6.20 14.76 7.71
CA VAL A 75 -6.53 13.36 7.35
C VAL A 75 -8.04 13.14 7.43
N THR A 76 -8.68 13.56 8.52
CA THR A 76 -10.13 13.41 8.70
C THR A 76 -10.92 14.25 7.68
N LEU A 77 -10.49 15.48 7.40
CA LEU A 77 -11.15 16.34 6.39
C LEU A 77 -11.11 15.71 5.00
N VAL A 78 -9.93 15.23 4.58
CA VAL A 78 -9.74 14.60 3.27
C VAL A 78 -10.50 13.27 3.20
N ALA A 79 -10.39 12.40 4.21
CA ALA A 79 -11.10 11.13 4.25
C ALA A 79 -12.62 11.32 4.09
N ASN A 80 -13.22 12.24 4.87
CA ASN A 80 -14.65 12.54 4.79
C ASN A 80 -15.06 13.14 3.44
N GLY A 81 -14.18 13.92 2.80
CA GLY A 81 -14.40 14.42 1.45
C GLY A 81 -14.38 13.30 0.40
N LEU A 82 -13.40 12.39 0.48
CA LEU A 82 -13.21 11.29 -0.46
C LEU A 82 -14.38 10.31 -0.45
N LEU A 83 -14.94 10.01 0.72
CA LEU A 83 -16.07 9.07 0.88
C LEU A 83 -17.30 9.45 0.03
N LYS A 84 -17.44 10.73 -0.35
CA LYS A 84 -18.54 11.19 -1.23
C LYS A 84 -18.38 10.73 -2.68
N TYR A 85 -17.16 10.45 -3.10
CA TYR A 85 -16.79 10.10 -4.48
C TYR A 85 -16.38 8.63 -4.63
N ILE A 86 -16.28 7.90 -3.53
CA ILE A 86 -15.97 6.47 -3.52
C ILE A 86 -17.28 5.69 -3.62
N ASP A 87 -17.32 4.72 -4.53
CA ASP A 87 -18.48 3.86 -4.72
C ASP A 87 -18.61 2.81 -3.62
N PHE A 88 -17.48 2.23 -3.19
CA PHE A 88 -17.49 1.22 -2.13
C PHE A 88 -16.16 1.13 -1.37
N VAL A 89 -16.24 0.90 -0.05
CA VAL A 89 -15.10 0.70 0.84
C VAL A 89 -15.20 -0.66 1.54
N ASP A 90 -14.21 -1.53 1.32
CA ASP A 90 -14.04 -2.73 2.13
C ASP A 90 -12.97 -2.50 3.20
N VAL A 91 -13.30 -2.79 4.45
CA VAL A 91 -12.35 -2.74 5.57
C VAL A 91 -12.00 -4.16 6.00
N TYR A 92 -10.72 -4.49 5.95
CA TYR A 92 -10.18 -5.78 6.35
C TYR A 92 -9.44 -5.64 7.67
N TYR A 93 -9.61 -6.58 8.58
CA TYR A 93 -8.82 -6.61 9.80
C TYR A 93 -8.38 -8.03 10.15
N THR A 94 -7.15 -8.15 10.64
CA THR A 94 -6.54 -9.41 11.06
C THR A 94 -5.88 -9.23 12.41
N TYR A 95 -6.22 -10.11 13.36
CA TYR A 95 -5.49 -10.31 14.60
C TYR A 95 -5.73 -11.75 15.07
N PHE A 96 -4.75 -12.33 15.77
CA PHE A 96 -4.80 -13.71 16.26
C PHE A 96 -4.56 -13.81 17.77
N GLN A 97 -4.38 -12.68 18.47
CA GLN A 97 -4.08 -12.66 19.89
C GLN A 97 -5.36 -12.68 20.75
N PRO A 98 -5.44 -13.55 21.78
CA PRO A 98 -6.59 -13.64 22.69
C PRO A 98 -6.54 -12.65 23.87
N GLU A 99 -5.39 -12.05 24.16
CA GLU A 99 -5.16 -11.24 25.38
C GLU A 99 -5.63 -9.79 25.22
N TYR A 100 -6.94 -9.57 25.25
CA TYR A 100 -7.51 -8.27 25.58
C TYR A 100 -8.56 -8.41 26.68
N PRO A 101 -8.71 -7.38 27.55
CA PRO A 101 -9.86 -7.28 28.44
C PRO A 101 -11.16 -7.25 27.63
N ASP A 102 -12.22 -7.82 28.21
CA ASP A 102 -13.55 -8.05 27.61
C ASP A 102 -14.19 -6.84 26.90
N SER A 103 -13.72 -5.63 27.17
CA SER A 103 -14.23 -4.40 26.56
C SER A 103 -13.78 -4.18 25.12
N ILE A 104 -12.78 -4.91 24.61
CA ILE A 104 -12.15 -4.59 23.32
C ILE A 104 -12.27 -5.73 22.29
N ILE A 105 -12.57 -6.98 22.61
CA ILE A 105 -12.68 -8.00 21.55
C ILE A 105 -13.94 -8.84 21.71
N ASP A 106 -14.63 -9.10 20.60
CA ASP A 106 -15.70 -10.11 20.52
C ASP A 106 -15.09 -11.51 20.72
N LYS A 107 -14.93 -11.93 21.98
CA LYS A 107 -14.33 -13.21 22.39
C LYS A 107 -15.05 -14.42 21.81
N SER A 108 -16.32 -14.28 21.40
CA SER A 108 -17.11 -15.37 20.80
C SER A 108 -16.53 -15.90 19.48
N LYS A 109 -15.61 -15.15 18.84
CA LYS A 109 -15.00 -15.50 17.55
C LYS A 109 -13.55 -15.95 17.65
N ILE A 110 -12.92 -15.88 18.81
CA ILE A 110 -11.51 -16.23 18.96
C ILE A 110 -11.41 -17.70 19.42
N LYS A 111 -11.15 -18.60 18.47
CA LYS A 111 -10.47 -19.85 18.82
C LYS A 111 -9.03 -19.47 19.16
N GLU A 112 -8.55 -19.85 20.34
CA GLU A 112 -7.18 -19.59 20.76
C GLU A 112 -6.19 -20.21 19.75
N VAL A 113 -5.48 -19.37 19.00
CA VAL A 113 -4.44 -19.82 18.06
C VAL A 113 -3.09 -19.65 18.77
N LYS A 114 -2.51 -20.75 19.26
CA LYS A 114 -1.22 -20.73 19.96
C LYS A 114 -0.05 -20.64 18.98
N ASP A 115 -0.11 -21.43 17.92
CA ASP A 115 0.87 -21.47 16.84
C ASP A 115 0.19 -21.54 15.47
N ILE A 116 0.92 -21.10 14.45
CA ILE A 116 0.51 -21.14 13.05
C ILE A 116 1.61 -21.87 12.28
N SER A 117 1.29 -23.07 11.80
CA SER A 117 2.20 -23.90 11.00
C SER A 117 2.30 -23.38 9.57
N CYS A 118 3.48 -22.87 9.20
CA CYS A 118 3.82 -22.37 7.87
C CYS A 118 4.76 -23.34 7.14
N TYR A 119 4.97 -23.11 5.85
CA TYR A 119 5.98 -23.78 5.01
C TYR A 119 5.82 -25.30 4.87
N TYR A 120 4.56 -25.75 4.74
CA TYR A 120 4.21 -27.17 4.67
C TYR A 120 4.74 -27.93 3.44
N MET A 121 5.33 -27.24 2.45
CA MET A 121 6.01 -27.86 1.31
C MET A 121 7.53 -27.98 1.52
N GLN A 122 8.06 -27.50 2.65
CA GLN A 122 9.46 -27.58 3.05
C GLN A 122 9.53 -28.13 4.51
N GLU A 123 10.29 -27.46 5.39
CA GLU A 123 10.28 -27.73 6.82
C GLU A 123 9.18 -26.91 7.50
N ILE A 124 8.25 -27.59 8.17
CA ILE A 124 7.15 -26.95 8.89
C ILE A 124 7.72 -26.06 10.00
N GLU A 125 7.46 -24.76 9.92
CA GLU A 125 7.82 -23.81 10.97
C GLU A 125 6.56 -23.36 11.70
N ARG A 126 6.59 -23.43 13.04
CA ARG A 126 5.49 -22.97 13.89
C ARG A 126 5.77 -21.54 14.33
N LEU A 127 4.99 -20.60 13.81
CA LEU A 127 5.10 -19.19 14.15
C LEU A 127 4.10 -18.83 15.25
N SER A 128 4.50 -17.96 16.17
CA SER A 128 3.54 -17.33 17.06
C SER A 128 2.62 -16.38 16.25
N PRO A 129 1.40 -16.10 16.73
CA PRO A 129 0.50 -15.10 16.17
C PRO A 129 1.18 -13.78 15.78
N VAL A 130 2.05 -13.24 16.65
CA VAL A 130 2.76 -11.98 16.43
C VAL A 130 3.74 -12.09 15.26
N LYS A 131 4.55 -13.16 15.24
CA LYS A 131 5.51 -13.41 14.16
C LYS A 131 4.79 -13.62 12.83
N PHE A 132 3.65 -14.29 12.84
CA PHE A 132 2.84 -14.48 11.65
C PHE A 132 2.26 -13.15 11.12
N ILE A 133 1.76 -12.28 12.01
CA ILE A 133 1.31 -10.93 11.63
C ILE A 133 2.46 -10.13 11.01
N ASP A 134 3.65 -10.16 11.62
CA ASP A 134 4.82 -9.47 11.07
C ASP A 134 5.18 -10.03 9.68
N LEU A 135 5.16 -11.36 9.52
CA LEU A 135 5.47 -12.04 8.26
C LEU A 135 4.57 -11.59 7.12
N ILE A 136 3.25 -11.60 7.34
CA ILE A 136 2.29 -11.27 6.27
C ILE A 136 2.08 -9.76 6.08
N SER A 137 2.58 -8.92 7.01
CA SER A 137 2.36 -7.47 6.99
C SER A 137 2.86 -6.79 5.72
N GLY A 138 4.01 -7.24 5.18
CA GLY A 138 4.63 -6.66 3.98
C GLY A 138 3.83 -6.86 2.69
N TYR A 139 2.95 -7.85 2.64
CA TYR A 139 2.14 -8.18 1.46
C TYR A 139 0.64 -8.31 1.79
N TYR A 140 0.22 -7.73 2.90
CA TYR A 140 -1.17 -7.77 3.34
C TYR A 140 -2.18 -7.12 2.36
N PRO A 141 -1.85 -6.12 1.53
CA PRO A 141 -2.75 -5.67 0.46
C PRO A 141 -3.14 -6.80 -0.50
N THR A 142 -2.23 -7.73 -0.77
CA THR A 142 -2.51 -8.91 -1.62
C THR A 142 -3.48 -9.87 -0.93
N ILE A 143 -3.36 -10.07 0.38
CA ILE A 143 -4.32 -10.85 1.18
C ILE A 143 -5.70 -10.18 1.18
N CYS A 144 -5.76 -8.86 1.30
CA CYS A 144 -7.00 -8.10 1.21
C CYS A 144 -7.67 -8.26 -0.17
N CYS A 145 -6.88 -8.20 -1.25
CA CYS A 145 -7.36 -8.46 -2.60
C CYS A 145 -7.90 -9.89 -2.76
N HIS A 146 -7.23 -10.90 -2.19
CA HIS A 146 -7.78 -12.25 -2.17
C HIS A 146 -9.13 -12.31 -1.45
N ALA A 147 -9.26 -11.65 -0.30
CA ALA A 147 -10.52 -11.61 0.44
C ALA A 147 -11.63 -10.90 -0.34
N TYR A 148 -11.32 -9.79 -1.03
CA TYR A 148 -12.24 -9.13 -1.95
C TYR A 148 -12.75 -10.09 -3.03
N LEU A 149 -11.83 -10.76 -3.72
CA LEU A 149 -12.11 -11.68 -4.82
C LEU A 149 -12.87 -12.94 -4.38
N LYS A 150 -12.73 -13.35 -3.12
CA LYS A 150 -13.45 -14.49 -2.55
C LYS A 150 -14.88 -14.12 -2.14
N ASN A 151 -15.08 -12.91 -1.63
CA ASN A 151 -16.37 -12.43 -1.14
C ASN A 151 -17.24 -11.81 -2.25
N LYS A 152 -16.64 -11.38 -3.35
CA LYS A 152 -17.33 -10.76 -4.50
C LYS A 152 -17.10 -11.57 -5.76
N SER A 153 -18.09 -11.63 -6.64
CA SER A 153 -17.94 -12.23 -7.96
C SER A 153 -16.89 -11.47 -8.76
N PHE A 154 -15.77 -12.12 -9.07
CA PHE A 154 -14.74 -11.56 -9.95
C PHE A 154 -15.35 -11.12 -11.28
N THR A 155 -14.97 -9.93 -11.74
CA THR A 155 -15.34 -9.45 -13.08
C THR A 155 -14.10 -9.10 -13.87
N LEU A 156 -14.06 -9.49 -15.15
CA LEU A 156 -12.94 -9.17 -16.05
C LEU A 156 -12.82 -7.66 -16.36
N GLN A 157 -13.84 -6.87 -16.01
CA GLN A 157 -13.90 -5.43 -16.29
C GLN A 157 -13.27 -4.58 -15.18
N GLU A 158 -12.95 -5.18 -14.04
CA GLU A 158 -12.32 -4.49 -12.91
C GLU A 158 -10.80 -4.51 -13.04
N HIS A 159 -10.14 -3.45 -12.60
CA HIS A 159 -8.69 -3.43 -12.41
C HIS A 159 -8.37 -3.42 -10.91
N TYR A 160 -7.34 -4.14 -10.49
CA TYR A 160 -6.96 -4.25 -9.08
C TYR A 160 -5.55 -3.74 -8.89
N TYR A 161 -5.41 -2.58 -8.27
CA TYR A 161 -4.13 -1.93 -8.02
C TYR A 161 -3.77 -2.10 -6.56
N LEU A 162 -2.66 -2.79 -6.31
CA LEU A 162 -2.13 -3.03 -4.98
C LEU A 162 -0.98 -2.08 -4.74
N ASP A 163 -0.96 -1.44 -3.56
CA ASP A 163 0.27 -0.77 -3.14
C ASP A 163 1.42 -1.78 -3.01
N HIS A 164 2.64 -1.24 -3.02
CA HIS A 164 3.87 -2.00 -2.96
C HIS A 164 3.82 -3.09 -1.87
N CYS A 165 3.95 -4.32 -2.31
CA CYS A 165 4.05 -5.49 -1.46
C CYS A 165 5.50 -5.97 -1.42
N SER A 166 6.07 -6.10 -0.23
CA SER A 166 7.42 -6.61 -0.01
C SER A 166 7.40 -8.01 0.60
N GLY A 167 8.42 -8.81 0.29
CA GLY A 167 8.59 -10.15 0.89
C GLY A 167 7.43 -11.11 0.61
N ILE A 168 6.76 -10.99 -0.54
CA ILE A 168 5.62 -11.84 -0.91
C ILE A 168 6.07 -13.30 -0.90
N GLN A 169 5.46 -14.13 -0.07
CA GLN A 169 5.71 -15.58 -0.05
C GLN A 169 4.53 -16.34 -0.68
N PRO A 170 4.76 -17.49 -1.33
CA PRO A 170 3.70 -18.25 -1.96
C PRO A 170 2.66 -18.72 -0.95
N SER A 171 1.38 -18.46 -1.20
CA SER A 171 0.24 -19.06 -0.50
C SER A 171 -0.92 -19.26 -1.49
N ILE A 172 -2.01 -19.90 -1.07
CA ILE A 172 -3.20 -20.06 -1.92
C ILE A 172 -3.76 -18.68 -2.28
N ALA A 173 -3.84 -17.78 -1.30
CA ALA A 173 -4.29 -16.40 -1.51
C ALA A 173 -3.44 -15.68 -2.56
N ILE A 174 -2.10 -15.76 -2.45
CA ILE A 174 -1.19 -15.11 -3.39
C ILE A 174 -1.30 -15.71 -4.79
N LYS A 175 -1.32 -17.05 -4.92
CA LYS A 175 -1.49 -17.72 -6.22
C LYS A 175 -2.79 -17.29 -6.91
N ASN A 176 -3.88 -17.22 -6.15
CA ASN A 176 -5.18 -16.79 -6.67
C ASN A 176 -5.15 -15.36 -7.19
N VAL A 177 -4.52 -14.43 -6.48
CA VAL A 177 -4.41 -13.03 -6.90
C VAL A 177 -3.49 -12.89 -8.12
N LEU A 178 -2.31 -13.52 -8.11
CA LEU A 178 -1.36 -13.42 -9.23
C LEU A 178 -1.87 -14.11 -10.51
N SER A 179 -2.80 -15.06 -10.40
CA SER A 179 -3.46 -15.65 -11.57
C SER A 179 -4.34 -14.66 -12.35
N LYS A 180 -4.71 -13.52 -11.74
CA LYS A 180 -5.59 -12.54 -12.38
C LYS A 180 -4.82 -11.63 -13.33
N PRO A 181 -5.27 -11.44 -14.59
CA PRO A 181 -4.55 -10.63 -15.58
C PRO A 181 -4.60 -9.12 -15.29
N ASN A 182 -5.66 -8.68 -14.62
CA ASN A 182 -6.00 -7.30 -14.29
C ASN A 182 -5.50 -6.84 -12.90
N VAL A 183 -4.68 -7.67 -12.24
CA VAL A 183 -3.98 -7.31 -11.00
C VAL A 183 -2.64 -6.67 -11.34
N LYS A 184 -2.39 -5.49 -10.77
CA LYS A 184 -1.13 -4.75 -10.91
C LYS A 184 -0.58 -4.30 -9.57
N PHE A 185 0.73 -4.39 -9.39
CA PHE A 185 1.45 -3.76 -8.28
C PHE A 185 1.92 -2.38 -8.70
N VAL A 186 1.64 -1.38 -7.87
CA VAL A 186 2.02 0.01 -8.11
C VAL A 186 3.05 0.39 -7.07
N PHE A 187 4.31 0.59 -7.48
CA PHE A 187 5.33 1.03 -6.52
C PHE A 187 5.09 2.48 -6.14
N ARG A 188 5.01 2.75 -4.84
CA ARG A 188 4.60 4.05 -4.28
C ARG A 188 3.18 4.43 -4.71
N GLY A 189 2.29 3.44 -4.74
CA GLY A 189 0.90 3.63 -5.14
C GLY A 189 0.20 4.65 -4.26
N ASP A 190 0.50 4.67 -2.97
CA ASP A 190 0.06 5.66 -1.99
C ASP A 190 0.46 7.12 -2.34
N GLN A 191 1.49 7.32 -3.16
CA GLN A 191 2.03 8.63 -3.54
C GLN A 191 1.74 9.03 -4.99
N ILE A 192 1.24 8.13 -5.85
CA ILE A 192 1.04 8.41 -7.28
C ILE A 192 -0.34 8.02 -7.80
N ASN A 193 -1.04 7.09 -7.15
CA ASN A 193 -2.36 6.65 -7.57
C ASN A 193 -3.43 7.15 -6.59
N PRO A 194 -4.38 8.00 -7.03
CA PRO A 194 -5.44 8.54 -6.15
C PRO A 194 -6.29 7.49 -5.42
N VAL A 195 -6.50 6.31 -6.02
CA VAL A 195 -7.35 5.26 -5.41
C VAL A 195 -6.60 4.51 -4.32
N ILE A 196 -5.32 4.17 -4.54
CA ILE A 196 -4.46 3.59 -3.49
C ILE A 196 -4.25 4.60 -2.36
N SER A 197 -3.90 5.84 -2.69
CA SER A 197 -3.79 6.95 -1.71
C SER A 197 -5.06 7.10 -0.88
N SER A 198 -6.25 6.98 -1.49
CA SER A 198 -7.51 7.02 -0.75
C SER A 198 -7.65 5.85 0.22
N ALA A 199 -7.20 4.64 -0.16
CA ALA A 199 -7.17 3.50 0.74
C ALA A 199 -6.23 3.72 1.93
N ASP A 200 -5.03 4.28 1.71
CA ASP A 200 -4.07 4.67 2.77
C ASP A 200 -4.68 5.71 3.73
N ILE A 201 -5.24 6.78 3.19
CA ILE A 201 -5.87 7.86 3.96
C ILE A 201 -7.02 7.32 4.80
N ILE A 202 -7.88 6.46 4.23
CA ILE A 202 -8.98 5.84 4.95
C ILE A 202 -8.46 4.86 6.01
N CYS A 203 -7.44 4.05 5.71
CA CYS A 203 -6.74 3.21 6.70
C CYS A 203 -6.30 4.02 7.91
N ARG A 204 -5.65 5.17 7.68
CA ARG A 204 -5.21 6.07 8.75
C ARG A 204 -6.37 6.67 9.52
N TYR A 205 -7.39 7.16 8.82
CA TYR A 205 -8.59 7.74 9.43
C TYR A 205 -9.29 6.73 10.36
N ILE A 206 -9.44 5.48 9.92
CA ILE A 206 -10.03 4.39 10.73
C ILE A 206 -9.18 4.13 11.99
N ASP A 207 -7.86 4.03 11.84
CA ASP A 207 -6.93 3.78 12.95
C ASP A 207 -6.97 4.90 13.99
N ASP A 208 -6.90 6.16 13.55
CA ASP A 208 -6.92 7.33 14.42
C ASP A 208 -8.29 7.49 15.11
N PHE A 209 -9.39 7.26 14.40
CA PHE A 209 -10.73 7.27 14.98
C PHE A 209 -10.90 6.18 16.04
N ALA A 210 -10.47 4.95 15.73
CA ALA A 210 -10.54 3.84 16.69
C ALA A 210 -9.72 4.13 17.94
N PHE A 211 -8.50 4.66 17.76
CA PHE A 211 -7.63 5.03 18.87
C PHE A 211 -8.22 6.12 19.77
N LYS A 212 -8.66 7.24 19.18
CA LYS A 212 -9.24 8.38 19.91
C LYS A 212 -10.48 8.01 20.72
N ASN A 213 -11.29 7.09 20.19
CA ASN A 213 -12.54 6.66 20.81
C ASN A 213 -12.41 5.39 21.67
N GLY A 214 -11.19 4.87 21.87
CA GLY A 214 -10.96 3.62 22.60
C GLY A 214 -11.68 2.42 21.98
N LEU A 215 -11.95 2.45 20.68
CA LEU A 215 -12.67 1.41 19.97
C LEU A 215 -11.72 0.32 19.50
N SER A 216 -12.29 -0.86 19.44
CA SER A 216 -11.62 -2.03 18.89
C SER A 216 -11.75 -2.14 17.39
N LEU A 217 -10.79 -2.84 16.81
CA LEU A 217 -10.90 -3.35 15.45
C LEU A 217 -11.91 -4.51 15.45
N ASN A 218 -13.15 -4.22 15.07
CA ASN A 218 -14.20 -5.23 14.95
C ASN A 218 -15.18 -4.88 13.82
N ARG A 219 -16.12 -5.79 13.54
CA ARG A 219 -17.12 -5.67 12.46
C ARG A 219 -18.02 -4.42 12.56
N HIS A 220 -18.06 -3.76 13.71
CA HIS A 220 -18.90 -2.58 13.92
C HIS A 220 -18.16 -1.27 13.61
N LEU A 221 -16.85 -1.32 13.29
CA LEU A 221 -16.03 -0.13 13.12
C LEU A 221 -16.53 0.79 11.97
N PRO A 222 -16.86 0.29 10.75
CA PRO A 222 -17.43 1.14 9.69
C PRO A 222 -18.76 1.78 10.03
N LYS A 223 -19.65 1.07 10.75
CA LYS A 223 -20.92 1.64 11.21
C LYS A 223 -20.72 2.84 12.14
N ARG A 224 -19.61 2.87 12.88
CA ARG A 224 -19.24 3.97 13.78
C ARG A 224 -18.55 5.13 13.07
N LEU A 225 -18.06 4.91 11.85
CA LEU A 225 -17.40 5.93 11.02
C LEU A 225 -18.38 6.67 10.10
N ASN A 226 -19.69 6.50 10.31
CA ASN A 226 -20.76 7.05 9.47
C ASN A 226 -20.61 6.71 7.98
N PHE A 227 -19.98 5.58 7.66
CA PHE A 227 -20.02 5.09 6.28
C PHE A 227 -21.47 4.74 5.95
N GLU A 228 -21.95 5.18 4.79
CA GLU A 228 -23.27 4.77 4.30
C GLU A 228 -23.31 3.24 4.25
N SER A 229 -24.35 2.65 4.86
CA SER A 229 -24.40 1.20 5.10
C SER A 229 -24.33 0.34 3.84
N ASN A 230 -24.71 0.90 2.68
CA ASN A 230 -24.65 0.29 1.36
C ASN A 230 -23.30 0.52 0.64
N LYS A 231 -22.44 1.42 1.13
CA LYS A 231 -21.14 1.75 0.55
C LYS A 231 -19.95 1.14 1.29
N SER A 232 -20.19 0.33 2.32
CA SER A 232 -19.10 -0.29 3.04
C SER A 232 -19.41 -1.65 3.64
N GLN A 233 -18.37 -2.46 3.83
CA GLN A 233 -18.44 -3.68 4.63
C GLN A 233 -17.13 -3.95 5.37
N THR A 234 -17.19 -4.87 6.34
CA THR A 234 -16.02 -5.36 7.06
C THR A 234 -15.78 -6.84 6.82
N THR A 235 -14.51 -7.22 6.63
CA THR A 235 -14.09 -8.61 6.57
C THR A 235 -13.05 -8.90 7.65
N PHE A 236 -13.35 -9.86 8.54
CA PHE A 236 -12.36 -10.40 9.47
C PHE A 236 -11.58 -11.53 8.80
N ILE A 237 -10.28 -11.32 8.56
CA ILE A 237 -9.39 -12.33 8.00
C ILE A 237 -8.75 -13.10 9.16
N GLY A 238 -9.58 -13.86 9.89
CA GLY A 238 -9.20 -14.57 11.11
C GLY A 238 -8.78 -16.03 10.89
N PRO A 239 -8.88 -16.88 11.94
CA PRO A 239 -8.46 -18.29 11.89
C PRO A 239 -9.03 -19.10 10.72
N SER A 240 -10.26 -18.81 10.28
CA SER A 240 -10.89 -19.48 9.13
C SER A 240 -10.18 -19.25 7.80
N TRP A 241 -9.33 -18.21 7.71
CA TRP A 241 -8.57 -17.87 6.51
C TRP A 241 -7.15 -18.44 6.51
N LEU A 242 -6.69 -19.02 7.64
CA LEU A 242 -5.30 -19.50 7.78
C LEU A 242 -4.91 -20.52 6.72
N PHE A 243 -5.85 -21.34 6.24
CA PHE A 243 -5.60 -22.24 5.13
C PHE A 243 -5.15 -21.51 3.86
N ASP A 244 -5.76 -20.36 3.57
CA ASP A 244 -5.51 -19.59 2.35
C ASP A 244 -4.25 -18.72 2.45
N ILE A 245 -4.03 -18.10 3.62
CA ILE A 245 -3.03 -17.03 3.78
C ILE A 245 -1.67 -17.51 4.29
N LYS A 246 -1.57 -18.71 4.87
CA LYS A 246 -0.29 -19.24 5.36
C LYS A 246 0.67 -19.50 4.20
N PRO A 247 1.94 -19.05 4.27
CA PRO A 247 2.89 -19.32 3.21
C PRO A 247 3.24 -20.80 3.15
N SER A 248 3.39 -21.33 1.94
CA SER A 248 3.77 -22.71 1.65
C SER A 248 5.29 -22.89 1.52
N HIS A 249 6.04 -21.82 1.26
CA HIS A 249 7.50 -21.80 1.10
C HIS A 249 8.12 -20.53 1.70
N LYS A 250 9.41 -20.60 2.05
CA LYS A 250 10.16 -19.46 2.60
C LYS A 250 10.61 -18.46 1.53
N GLU A 251 10.83 -18.92 0.29
CA GLU A 251 11.33 -18.08 -0.79
C GLU A 251 10.33 -16.98 -1.17
N HIS A 252 10.84 -15.80 -1.47
CA HIS A 252 10.02 -14.70 -1.97
C HIS A 252 9.69 -14.90 -3.45
N LEU A 253 8.45 -14.61 -3.81
CA LEU A 253 8.00 -14.57 -5.19
C LEU A 253 8.45 -13.28 -5.86
N ASN A 254 8.93 -13.42 -7.08
CA ASN A 254 9.14 -12.29 -7.96
C ASN A 254 7.82 -11.90 -8.65
N VAL A 255 7.33 -10.70 -8.35
CA VAL A 255 6.09 -10.14 -8.92
C VAL A 255 6.33 -9.03 -9.94
N SER A 256 7.57 -8.84 -10.40
CA SER A 256 7.93 -7.74 -11.32
C SER A 256 7.12 -7.77 -12.62
N HIS A 257 6.77 -8.96 -13.13
CA HIS A 257 5.90 -9.13 -14.30
C HIS A 257 4.45 -8.64 -14.11
N LYS A 258 4.04 -8.33 -12.88
CA LYS A 258 2.74 -7.74 -12.53
C LYS A 258 2.83 -6.26 -12.20
N CYS A 259 3.99 -5.63 -12.29
CA CYS A 259 4.13 -4.22 -11.98
C CYS A 259 3.45 -3.34 -13.04
N LEU A 260 3.03 -2.15 -12.61
CA LEU A 260 2.44 -1.14 -13.48
C LEU A 260 3.56 -0.29 -14.09
N HIS A 261 3.72 -0.40 -15.41
CA HIS A 261 4.66 0.39 -16.22
C HIS A 261 3.97 1.68 -16.73
N PRO A 262 4.71 2.78 -16.99
CA PRO A 262 6.17 2.89 -16.87
C PRO A 262 6.67 2.99 -15.43
N ILE A 263 7.87 2.50 -15.15
CA ILE A 263 8.52 2.58 -13.83
C ILE A 263 9.69 3.56 -13.89
N PHE A 264 9.69 4.52 -12.96
CA PHE A 264 10.82 5.42 -12.72
C PHE A 264 11.73 4.82 -11.65
N TYR A 265 12.88 4.31 -12.08
CA TYR A 265 13.89 3.68 -11.23
C TYR A 265 14.89 4.71 -10.70
N PHE A 266 14.94 4.86 -9.38
CA PHE A 266 15.99 5.61 -8.70
C PHE A 266 17.10 4.68 -8.24
N ILE A 267 18.33 4.97 -8.66
CA ILE A 267 19.51 4.25 -8.21
C ILE A 267 20.09 4.97 -7.00
N THR A 268 20.23 4.26 -5.88
CA THR A 268 20.96 4.76 -4.72
C THR A 268 22.23 3.95 -4.53
N ALA A 269 23.28 4.57 -3.98
CA ALA A 269 24.44 3.83 -3.51
C ALA A 269 23.99 2.65 -2.63
N PRO A 270 24.58 1.45 -2.76
CA PRO A 270 24.20 0.29 -2.01
C PRO A 270 24.16 0.65 -0.53
N ILE A 271 23.03 0.30 0.09
CA ILE A 271 22.87 0.32 1.53
C ILE A 271 23.72 -0.85 2.02
N SER A 272 25.05 -0.75 1.97
CA SER A 272 25.83 -1.38 3.03
C SER A 272 25.23 -0.83 4.32
N GLU A 273 25.06 -1.65 5.35
CA GLU A 273 24.32 -1.38 6.59
C GLU A 273 24.76 -0.12 7.38
N SER A 274 25.61 0.71 6.78
CA SER A 274 25.89 2.08 7.15
C SER A 274 24.63 2.97 7.22
N ILE A 275 24.57 3.74 8.30
CA ILE A 275 23.64 4.85 8.54
C ILE A 275 23.58 5.82 7.34
N PHE A 276 24.65 5.88 6.53
CA PHE A 276 24.76 6.74 5.36
C PHE A 276 23.81 6.33 4.22
N GLY A 277 23.62 5.04 3.96
CA GLY A 277 22.73 4.57 2.88
C GLY A 277 21.25 4.92 3.13
N LYS A 278 20.77 4.71 4.37
CA LYS A 278 19.41 5.10 4.75
C LYS A 278 19.21 6.62 4.67
N LYS A 279 20.17 7.39 5.17
CA LYS A 279 20.14 8.87 5.07
C LYS A 279 20.13 9.35 3.63
N ALA A 280 20.87 8.71 2.72
CA ALA A 280 20.90 9.06 1.31
C ALA A 280 19.53 8.86 0.66
N ARG A 281 18.88 7.71 0.89
CA ARG A 281 17.51 7.45 0.42
C ARG A 281 16.50 8.45 1.00
N ASP A 282 16.54 8.68 2.31
CA ASP A 282 15.65 9.65 2.97
C ASP A 282 15.84 11.08 2.42
N THR A 283 17.08 11.45 2.07
CA THR A 283 17.39 12.76 1.46
C THR A 283 16.86 12.83 0.05
N LEU A 284 17.05 11.78 -0.75
CA LEU A 284 16.56 11.70 -2.12
C LEU A 284 15.03 11.71 -2.17
N GLU A 285 14.33 10.99 -1.29
CA GLU A 285 12.86 11.00 -1.21
C GLU A 285 12.29 12.39 -0.87
N LYS A 286 13.09 13.27 -0.25
CA LYS A 286 12.74 14.67 0.06
C LYS A 286 13.16 15.67 -1.03
N SER A 287 13.87 15.21 -2.07
CA SER A 287 14.37 16.06 -3.14
C SER A 287 13.26 16.49 -4.12
N SER A 288 13.52 17.57 -4.85
CA SER A 288 12.63 18.03 -5.93
C SER A 288 12.54 17.01 -7.07
N ILE A 289 13.66 16.39 -7.46
CA ILE A 289 13.68 15.40 -8.55
C ILE A 289 12.79 14.20 -8.24
N PHE A 290 12.78 13.72 -6.99
CA PHE A 290 11.91 12.63 -6.58
C PHE A 290 10.43 13.05 -6.61
N SER A 291 10.12 14.24 -6.11
CA SER A 291 8.76 14.80 -6.16
C SER A 291 8.26 14.97 -7.61
N SER A 292 9.13 15.43 -8.50
CA SER A 292 8.81 15.55 -9.93
C SER A 292 8.62 14.20 -10.62
N ALA A 293 9.38 13.18 -10.22
CA ALA A 293 9.18 11.82 -10.72
C ALA A 293 7.85 11.22 -10.23
N LEU A 294 7.46 11.44 -8.97
CA LEU A 294 6.14 11.05 -8.47
C LEU A 294 5.00 11.70 -9.28
N GLU A 295 5.11 13.00 -9.55
CA GLU A 295 4.12 13.75 -10.34
C GLU A 295 4.04 13.20 -11.78
N LYS A 296 5.18 13.01 -12.44
CA LYS A 296 5.24 12.45 -13.80
C LYS A 296 4.70 11.02 -13.84
N ALA A 297 5.05 10.18 -12.86
CA ALA A 297 4.53 8.82 -12.75
C ALA A 297 3.01 8.82 -12.53
N SER A 298 2.48 9.73 -11.70
CA SER A 298 1.03 9.88 -11.51
C SER A 298 0.33 10.23 -12.83
N HIS A 299 0.88 11.17 -13.61
CA HIS A 299 0.36 11.54 -14.92
C HIS A 299 0.37 10.40 -15.94
N LEU A 300 1.42 9.57 -15.93
CA LEU A 300 1.57 8.45 -16.85
C LEU A 300 0.90 7.16 -16.34
N ASN A 301 0.21 7.21 -15.19
CA ASN A 301 -0.33 6.03 -14.51
C ASN A 301 0.72 4.92 -14.33
N GLY A 302 1.93 5.32 -13.95
CA GLY A 302 3.10 4.45 -13.80
C GLY A 302 3.43 4.12 -12.34
N SER A 303 4.71 3.88 -12.07
CA SER A 303 5.26 3.56 -10.75
C SER A 303 6.59 4.29 -10.48
N VAL A 304 6.97 4.41 -9.21
CA VAL A 304 8.32 4.88 -8.80
C VAL A 304 8.96 3.83 -7.89
N LYS A 305 10.15 3.35 -8.24
CA LYS A 305 10.85 2.32 -7.46
C LYS A 305 12.32 2.70 -7.23
N PHE A 306 12.88 2.25 -6.11
CA PHE A 306 14.33 2.17 -5.99
C PHE A 306 14.82 0.92 -6.72
N PHE A 307 15.85 1.07 -7.54
CA PHE A 307 16.40 -0.01 -8.35
C PHE A 307 17.06 -1.07 -7.47
N GLU A 308 16.68 -2.33 -7.67
CA GLU A 308 17.30 -3.51 -7.08
C GLU A 308 18.00 -4.33 -8.17
N SER A 309 19.02 -5.12 -7.84
CA SER A 309 19.81 -5.88 -8.83
C SER A 309 18.96 -6.79 -9.72
N ASN A 310 17.86 -7.34 -9.18
CA ASN A 310 16.97 -8.22 -9.91
C ASN A 310 16.04 -7.47 -10.88
N ASP A 311 15.90 -6.14 -10.76
CA ASP A 311 14.98 -5.35 -11.60
C ASP A 311 15.43 -5.29 -13.06
N GLN A 312 16.73 -5.42 -13.32
CA GLN A 312 17.29 -5.37 -14.67
C GLN A 312 16.57 -6.34 -15.63
N LEU A 313 16.22 -7.53 -15.14
CA LEU A 313 15.58 -8.60 -15.93
C LEU A 313 14.14 -8.26 -16.34
N TYR A 314 13.54 -7.22 -15.75
CA TYR A 314 12.13 -6.85 -15.91
C TYR A 314 11.94 -5.44 -16.44
N THR A 315 13.03 -4.73 -16.75
CA THR A 315 12.95 -3.42 -17.40
C THR A 315 12.36 -3.56 -18.80
N THR A 316 11.54 -2.58 -19.17
CA THR A 316 10.90 -2.46 -20.47
C THR A 316 11.33 -1.16 -21.16
N LYS A 317 11.00 -1.00 -22.44
CA LYS A 317 11.26 0.24 -23.19
C LYS A 317 10.46 1.44 -22.69
N GLU A 318 9.40 1.20 -21.92
CA GLU A 318 8.57 2.24 -21.33
C GLU A 318 9.17 2.78 -20.03
N ASP A 319 10.12 2.06 -19.43
CA ASP A 319 10.70 2.41 -18.14
C ASP A 319 11.81 3.46 -18.23
N PHE A 320 12.06 4.10 -17.10
CA PHE A 320 13.04 5.18 -16.98
C PHE A 320 14.03 4.91 -15.85
N VAL A 321 15.31 5.09 -16.11
CA VAL A 321 16.35 5.15 -15.07
C VAL A 321 16.67 6.62 -14.80
N VAL A 322 16.40 7.07 -13.58
CA VAL A 322 16.59 8.46 -13.16
C VAL A 322 17.99 8.65 -12.61
N VAL A 323 18.80 9.42 -13.34
CA VAL A 323 20.14 9.85 -12.92
C VAL A 323 20.03 11.14 -12.12
N HIS A 324 20.60 11.15 -10.93
CA HIS A 324 20.58 12.30 -10.01
C HIS A 324 21.95 12.63 -9.41
N ASP A 325 22.95 11.79 -9.63
CA ASP A 325 24.33 11.97 -9.21
C ASP A 325 25.30 11.16 -10.10
N GLU A 326 26.62 11.31 -9.91
CA GLU A 326 27.63 10.56 -10.67
C GLU A 326 27.55 9.04 -10.45
N TYR A 327 27.09 8.61 -9.27
CA TYR A 327 26.98 7.19 -8.95
C TYR A 327 25.86 6.53 -9.76
N SER A 328 24.67 7.12 -9.75
CA SER A 328 23.52 6.68 -10.55
C SER A 328 23.82 6.73 -12.04
N GLN A 329 24.59 7.70 -12.53
CA GLN A 329 25.07 7.71 -13.93
C GLN A 329 25.91 6.47 -14.25
N LYS A 330 26.93 6.17 -13.44
CA LYS A 330 27.80 5.00 -13.65
C LYS A 330 27.03 3.68 -13.65
N VAL A 331 26.05 3.56 -12.75
CA VAL A 331 25.20 2.36 -12.70
C VAL A 331 24.26 2.30 -13.90
N ALA A 332 23.65 3.41 -14.31
CA ALA A 332 22.79 3.48 -15.49
C ALA A 332 23.56 3.06 -16.77
N ASP A 333 24.79 3.54 -16.95
CA ASP A 333 25.66 3.16 -18.07
C ASP A 333 25.93 1.65 -18.08
N ASN A 334 26.16 1.05 -16.90
CA ASN A 334 26.35 -0.39 -16.77
C ASN A 334 25.06 -1.17 -17.09
N LEU A 335 23.89 -0.69 -16.65
CA LEU A 335 22.60 -1.32 -16.98
C LEU A 335 22.36 -1.36 -18.49
N VAL A 336 22.70 -0.28 -19.21
CA VAL A 336 22.65 -0.25 -20.68
C VAL A 336 23.59 -1.27 -21.29
N ARG A 337 24.84 -1.36 -20.81
CA ARG A 337 25.81 -2.38 -21.27
C ARG A 337 25.32 -3.80 -21.03
N MET A 338 24.54 -4.02 -19.98
CA MET A 338 23.97 -5.32 -19.65
C MET A 338 22.59 -5.57 -20.31
N GLY A 339 22.15 -4.70 -21.23
CA GLY A 339 20.96 -4.91 -22.06
C GLY A 339 19.64 -4.44 -21.45
N SER A 340 19.66 -3.56 -20.44
CA SER A 340 18.46 -2.87 -19.97
C SER A 340 17.77 -2.14 -21.12
N GLN A 341 16.44 -2.20 -21.14
CA GLN A 341 15.63 -1.51 -22.15
C GLN A 341 15.15 -0.12 -21.70
N ALA A 342 15.34 0.21 -20.43
CA ALA A 342 14.87 1.47 -19.86
C ALA A 342 15.65 2.67 -20.41
N SER A 343 14.92 3.78 -20.62
CA SER A 343 15.52 5.05 -21.05
C SER A 343 16.22 5.74 -19.88
N ILE A 344 17.44 6.25 -20.09
CA ILE A 344 18.13 7.06 -19.08
C ILE A 344 17.63 8.50 -19.16
N ILE A 345 17.20 9.07 -18.03
CA ILE A 345 16.71 10.44 -17.93
C ILE A 345 17.37 11.19 -16.75
N ASP A 346 17.39 12.51 -16.85
CA ASP A 346 17.92 13.42 -15.83
C ASP A 346 16.83 14.38 -15.29
N TYR A 347 17.23 15.35 -14.46
CA TYR A 347 16.31 16.36 -13.94
C TYR A 347 15.61 17.20 -15.02
N ASN A 348 16.24 17.41 -16.18
CA ASN A 348 15.67 18.24 -17.25
C ASN A 348 14.50 17.57 -17.94
N TYR A 349 14.41 16.24 -17.90
CA TYR A 349 13.25 15.50 -18.38
C TYR A 349 11.95 15.93 -17.68
N PHE A 350 12.01 16.25 -16.39
CA PHE A 350 10.83 16.62 -15.61
C PHE A 350 10.42 18.09 -15.73
N LYS A 351 11.28 18.94 -16.31
CA LYS A 351 10.95 20.34 -16.59
C LYS A 351 10.12 20.53 -17.88
N LYS A 352 9.97 19.46 -18.66
CA LYS A 352 9.19 19.40 -19.91
C LYS A 352 7.85 18.72 -19.67
#